data_AF-A0A4Q5WQ76-F1
#
_entry.id   AF-A0A4Q5WQ76-F1
#
_cell.length_a   1.000
_cell.length_b   1.000
_cell.length_c   1.000
_cell.angle_alpha   90.00
_cell.angle_beta   90.00
_cell.angle_gamma   90.00
#
_symmetry.space_group_name_H-M   'P 1'
#
loop_
_entity.id
_entity.type
_entity.pdbx_description
1 polymer ?
#
loop_
_entity_poly.entity_id
_entity_poly.type
_entity_poly.pdbx_seq_one_letter_code
_entity_poly.pdbx_strand_id
1 'polypeptide(L)'
;AAQWFLTTIFPANQLAILDYNRIAKDLAGMAPEAFLQALSEQFDVQPADSAVQPAQLHEFGMFLGGRWYRLTAKEGTFRNDPIGVLDVTILQENVLDKLLGIKDPRTDNRVDFVGGIRGLGELEKRVNAGEAAAFSLYPVSIQQLFDIADSGQVMPPKSTWFEPKLRDGLLTHLI
;
A
#
# COMPACT_ATOMS: atom_id res chain seq x y z
N ALA A 1 -34.32 4.13 8.98
CA ALA A 1 -33.08 3.47 8.50
C ALA A 1 -33.38 2.00 8.24
N ALA A 2 -32.74 1.36 7.27
CA ALA A 2 -32.90 -0.08 7.03
C ALA A 2 -32.36 -0.87 8.24
N GLN A 3 -33.10 -1.88 8.71
CA GLN A 3 -32.70 -2.73 9.85
C GLN A 3 -31.89 -3.96 9.43
N TRP A 4 -31.86 -4.26 8.13
CA TRP A 4 -31.21 -5.45 7.58
C TRP A 4 -30.51 -5.09 6.28
N PHE A 5 -29.38 -5.73 6.02
CA PHE A 5 -28.67 -5.66 4.75
C PHE A 5 -28.23 -7.07 4.33
N LEU A 6 -28.21 -7.32 3.03
CA LEU A 6 -27.75 -8.59 2.48
C LEU A 6 -26.24 -8.73 2.75
N THR A 7 -25.82 -9.87 3.28
CA THR A 7 -24.42 -10.18 3.58
C THR A 7 -24.02 -11.48 2.90
N THR A 8 -22.77 -11.53 2.43
CA THR A 8 -22.13 -12.76 1.97
C THR A 8 -20.99 -13.10 2.92
N ILE A 9 -20.89 -14.37 3.32
CA ILE A 9 -19.87 -14.85 4.24
C ILE A 9 -18.89 -15.72 3.46
N PHE A 10 -17.61 -15.39 3.54
CA PHE A 10 -16.53 -16.13 2.91
C PHE A 10 -15.63 -16.76 3.97
N PRO A 11 -15.22 -18.03 3.80
CA PRO A 11 -14.16 -18.61 4.62
C PRO A 11 -12.86 -17.83 4.43
N ALA A 12 -12.17 -17.49 5.52
CA ALA A 12 -10.93 -16.72 5.47
C ALA A 12 -9.84 -17.42 4.63
N ASN A 13 -9.78 -18.75 4.67
CA ASN A 13 -8.84 -19.55 3.88
C ASN A 13 -9.15 -19.59 2.36
N GLN A 14 -10.26 -18.97 1.92
CA GLN A 14 -10.63 -18.82 0.51
C GLN A 14 -10.46 -17.37 0.03
N LEU A 15 -9.93 -16.49 0.86
CA LEU A 15 -9.66 -15.09 0.53
C LEU A 15 -8.16 -14.86 0.44
N ALA A 16 -7.73 -14.26 -0.66
CA ALA A 16 -6.40 -13.68 -0.80
C ALA A 16 -6.50 -12.18 -0.57
N ILE A 17 -5.58 -11.63 0.23
CA ILE A 17 -5.36 -10.18 0.33
C ILE A 17 -4.12 -9.87 -0.50
N LEU A 18 -4.32 -9.13 -1.59
CA LEU A 18 -3.25 -8.65 -2.46
C LEU A 18 -2.78 -7.27 -2.01
N ASP A 19 -1.55 -6.96 -2.40
CA ASP A 19 -0.92 -5.67 -2.21
C ASP A 19 -1.69 -4.56 -2.93
N TYR A 20 -1.59 -3.36 -2.36
CA TYR A 20 -2.14 -2.16 -2.95
C TYR A 20 -1.04 -1.13 -3.03
N ASN A 21 -0.44 -1.03 -4.21
CA ASN A 21 0.75 -0.23 -4.48
C ASN A 21 0.40 1.25 -4.62
N ARG A 22 1.37 2.13 -4.40
CA ARG A 22 1.19 3.60 -4.48
C ARG A 22 2.00 4.18 -5.64
N ILE A 23 1.42 5.16 -6.31
CA ILE A 23 2.11 6.02 -7.28
C ILE A 23 2.11 7.43 -6.72
N ALA A 24 3.29 8.04 -6.59
CA ALA A 24 3.42 9.46 -6.33
C ALA A 24 3.66 10.18 -7.66
N LYS A 25 2.82 11.18 -7.96
CA LYS A 25 2.88 11.91 -9.24
C LYS A 25 3.98 12.96 -9.26
N ASP A 26 4.35 13.48 -8.10
CA ASP A 26 5.45 14.42 -7.90
C ASP A 26 6.20 14.11 -6.59
N LEU A 27 7.37 14.74 -6.43
CA LEU A 27 8.17 14.67 -5.19
C LEU A 27 8.06 15.97 -4.38
N ALA A 28 6.93 16.68 -4.44
CA ALA A 28 6.73 17.98 -3.78
C ALA A 28 7.84 19.01 -4.07
N GLY A 29 8.39 18.98 -5.29
CA GLY A 29 9.47 19.87 -5.73
C GLY A 29 10.89 19.42 -5.35
N MET A 30 11.05 18.28 -4.67
CA MET A 30 12.37 17.71 -4.38
C MET A 30 13.02 17.10 -5.62
N ALA A 31 14.35 17.23 -5.70
CA ALA A 31 15.14 16.43 -6.62
C ALA A 31 15.19 14.95 -6.16
N PRO A 32 15.32 13.97 -7.07
CA PRO A 32 15.37 12.55 -6.72
C PRO A 32 16.43 12.22 -5.67
N GLU A 33 17.61 12.83 -5.76
CA GLU A 33 18.72 12.60 -4.82
C GLU A 33 18.41 13.14 -3.43
N ALA A 34 17.77 14.32 -3.36
CA ALA A 34 17.32 14.90 -2.09
C ALA A 34 16.20 14.05 -1.46
N PHE A 35 15.31 13.50 -2.27
CA PHE A 35 14.25 12.60 -1.81
C PHE A 35 14.83 11.29 -1.23
N LEU A 36 15.81 10.68 -1.90
CA LEU A 36 16.52 9.50 -1.40
C LEU A 36 17.25 9.78 -0.07
N GLN A 37 17.86 10.97 0.05
CA GLN A 37 18.53 11.38 1.28
C GLN A 37 17.52 11.54 2.43
N ALA A 38 16.37 12.16 2.18
CA ALA A 38 15.31 12.33 3.18
C ALA A 38 14.69 10.98 3.60
N LEU A 39 14.48 10.06 2.65
CA LEU A 39 14.01 8.70 2.93
C LEU A 39 14.95 7.94 3.87
N SER A 40 16.26 8.17 3.73
CA SER A 40 17.29 7.51 4.55
C SER A 40 17.18 7.84 6.05
N GLU A 41 16.41 8.85 6.45
CA GLU A 41 16.10 9.08 7.86
C GLU A 41 15.21 7.99 8.46
N GLN A 42 14.24 7.49 7.69
CA GLN A 42 13.20 6.57 8.17
C GLN A 42 13.41 5.12 7.68
N PHE A 43 14.15 4.95 6.59
CA PHE A 43 14.39 3.67 5.93
C PHE A 43 15.88 3.41 5.72
N ASP A 44 16.28 2.14 5.69
CA ASP A 44 17.49 1.73 4.98
C ASP A 44 17.15 1.64 3.49
N VAL A 45 17.97 2.26 2.63
CA VAL A 45 17.69 2.45 1.20
C VAL A 45 18.80 1.79 0.40
N GLN A 46 18.47 0.71 -0.30
CA GLN A 46 19.44 -0.06 -1.08
C GLN A 46 19.01 -0.10 -2.55
N PRO A 47 19.88 0.20 -3.52
CA PRO A 47 19.57 -0.01 -4.92
C PRO A 47 19.34 -1.49 -5.21
N ALA A 48 18.44 -1.79 -6.14
CA ALA A 48 18.13 -3.14 -6.58
C ALA A 48 18.25 -3.25 -8.11
N ASP A 49 18.85 -4.35 -8.57
CA ASP A 49 19.06 -4.60 -10.00
C ASP A 49 17.77 -5.03 -10.74
N SER A 50 16.72 -5.39 -9.99
CA SER A 50 15.45 -5.87 -10.51
C SER A 50 14.27 -5.35 -9.70
N ALA A 51 13.07 -5.56 -10.24
CA ALA A 51 11.83 -5.17 -9.60
C ALA A 51 11.70 -5.77 -8.18
N VAL A 52 11.42 -4.91 -7.21
CA VAL A 52 11.36 -5.30 -5.80
C VAL A 52 9.92 -5.65 -5.44
N GLN A 53 9.67 -6.94 -5.27
CA GLN A 53 8.49 -7.44 -4.57
C GLN A 53 8.88 -7.64 -3.10
N PRO A 54 8.30 -6.89 -2.14
CA PRO A 54 8.59 -7.08 -0.73
C PRO A 54 8.37 -8.52 -0.28
N ALA A 55 9.36 -9.11 0.40
CA ALA A 55 9.30 -10.50 0.84
C ALA A 55 8.74 -10.65 2.26
N GLN A 56 8.80 -9.57 3.05
CA GLN A 56 8.38 -9.54 4.44
C GLN A 56 7.81 -8.17 4.82
N LEU A 57 7.17 -8.13 5.99
CA LEU A 57 6.66 -6.90 6.58
C LEU A 57 7.78 -5.87 6.76
N HIS A 58 7.46 -4.59 6.57
CA HIS A 58 8.39 -3.44 6.67
C HIS A 58 9.43 -3.36 5.55
N GLU A 59 9.32 -4.22 4.54
CA GLU A 59 10.04 -4.09 3.28
C GLU A 59 9.15 -3.43 2.22
N PHE A 60 9.75 -2.56 1.42
CA PHE A 60 9.08 -1.86 0.33
C PHE A 60 9.96 -1.90 -0.89
N GLY A 61 9.35 -1.98 -2.07
CA GLY A 61 10.04 -1.61 -3.30
C GLY A 61 9.72 -0.17 -3.66
N MET A 62 10.69 0.54 -4.19
CA MET A 62 10.48 1.87 -4.76
C MET A 62 11.12 1.93 -6.14
N PHE A 63 10.36 2.38 -7.13
CA PHE A 63 10.86 2.69 -8.45
C PHE A 63 10.90 4.21 -8.64
N LEU A 64 12.09 4.74 -8.86
CA LEU A 64 12.36 6.17 -8.97
C LEU A 64 13.45 6.41 -10.02
N GLY A 65 13.22 7.33 -10.96
CA GLY A 65 14.22 7.71 -11.95
C GLY A 65 14.74 6.53 -12.80
N GLY A 66 13.88 5.56 -13.10
CA GLY A 66 14.24 4.38 -13.89
C GLY A 66 15.02 3.30 -13.13
N ARG A 67 15.11 3.38 -11.80
CA ARG A 67 15.83 2.40 -10.96
C ARG A 67 14.96 1.92 -9.80
N TRP A 68 15.15 0.65 -9.47
CA TRP A 68 14.56 0.05 -8.29
C TRP A 68 15.42 0.24 -7.05
N TYR A 69 14.75 0.39 -5.92
CA TYR A 69 15.32 0.45 -4.60
C TYR A 69 14.51 -0.47 -3.69
N ARG A 70 15.20 -1.18 -2.80
CA ARG A 70 14.61 -1.83 -1.64
C ARG A 70 14.69 -0.87 -0.47
N LEU A 71 13.56 -0.64 0.18
CA LEU A 71 13.47 0.15 1.40
C LEU A 71 13.11 -0.80 2.55
N THR A 72 13.79 -0.66 3.68
CA THR A 72 13.44 -1.37 4.91
C THR A 72 13.19 -0.34 6.01
N ALA A 73 11.98 -0.30 6.57
CA ALA A 73 11.66 0.64 7.63
C ALA A 73 12.53 0.37 8.86
N LYS A 74 13.16 1.41 9.39
CA LYS A 74 14.03 1.27 10.56
C LYS A 74 13.20 1.04 11.82
N GLU A 75 13.71 0.25 12.76
CA GLU A 75 13.06 0.11 14.06
C GLU A 75 12.92 1.48 14.75
N GLY A 76 11.77 1.71 15.39
CA GLY A 76 11.45 2.97 16.05
C GLY A 76 10.97 4.09 15.13
N THR A 77 10.91 3.89 13.81
CA THR A 77 10.32 4.86 12.86
C THR A 77 8.86 4.61 12.55
N PHE A 78 8.27 3.59 13.17
CA PHE A 78 6.86 3.25 13.09
C PHE A 78 6.35 2.79 14.45
N ARG A 79 5.02 2.83 14.62
CA ARG A 79 4.37 2.43 15.86
C ARG A 79 4.07 0.92 15.83
N ASN A 80 4.07 0.29 17.00
CA ASN A 80 3.74 -1.13 17.17
C ASN A 80 2.27 -1.38 17.53
N ASP A 81 1.39 -0.39 17.30
CA ASP A 81 -0.06 -0.57 17.42
C ASP A 81 -0.62 -1.25 16.15
N PRO A 82 -1.83 -1.86 16.21
CA PRO A 82 -2.38 -2.63 15.09
C PRO A 82 -2.44 -1.88 13.75
N ILE A 83 -2.63 -0.55 13.77
CA ILE A 83 -2.61 0.27 12.54
C ILE A 83 -1.19 0.70 12.18
N GLY A 84 -0.43 1.15 13.18
CA GLY A 84 0.90 1.72 13.00
C GLY A 84 1.92 0.74 12.39
N VAL A 85 1.74 -0.55 12.63
CA VAL A 85 2.64 -1.60 12.13
C VAL A 85 2.41 -1.93 10.64
N LEU A 86 1.30 -1.46 10.06
CA LEU A 86 0.99 -1.74 8.65
C LEU A 86 1.86 -0.92 7.71
N ASP A 87 2.40 -1.56 6.67
CA ASP A 87 3.22 -0.91 5.65
C ASP A 87 2.51 0.27 4.96
N VAL A 88 1.20 0.17 4.76
CA VAL A 88 0.37 1.26 4.22
C VAL A 88 0.37 2.50 5.13
N THR A 89 0.37 2.31 6.45
CA THR A 89 0.44 3.38 7.44
C THR A 89 1.85 3.96 7.50
N ILE A 90 2.87 3.10 7.51
CA ILE A 90 4.28 3.51 7.52
C ILE A 90 4.59 4.36 6.29
N LEU A 91 4.20 3.91 5.11
CA LEU A 91 4.38 4.68 3.87
C LEU A 91 3.60 6.00 3.90
N GLN A 92 2.36 5.98 4.40
CA GLN A 92 1.53 7.17 4.51
C GLN A 92 2.15 8.22 5.45
N GLU A 93 2.59 7.82 6.64
CA GLU A 93 3.13 8.73 7.64
C GLU A 93 4.54 9.20 7.28
N ASN A 94 5.44 8.27 6.93
CA ASN A 94 6.86 8.56 6.78
C ASN A 94 7.24 9.11 5.41
N VAL A 95 6.43 8.87 4.38
CA VAL A 95 6.74 9.28 3.00
C VAL A 95 5.68 10.23 2.47
N LEU A 96 4.43 9.78 2.33
CA LEU A 96 3.39 10.57 1.68
C LEU A 96 3.10 11.84 2.46
N ASP A 97 2.88 11.76 3.76
CA ASP A 97 2.68 12.92 4.61
C ASP A 97 4.02 13.66 4.83
N LYS A 98 4.96 13.04 5.57
CA LYS A 98 6.15 13.75 6.06
C LYS A 98 7.01 14.36 4.95
N LEU A 99 7.17 13.68 3.82
CA LEU A 99 8.04 14.14 2.72
C LEU A 99 7.26 14.84 1.61
N LEU A 100 6.09 14.33 1.22
CA LEU A 100 5.34 14.85 0.07
C LEU A 100 4.18 15.78 0.45
N GLY A 101 3.87 15.90 1.74
CA GLY A 101 2.77 16.73 2.26
C GLY A 101 1.38 16.21 1.86
N ILE A 102 1.25 14.93 1.52
CA ILE A 102 -0.01 14.28 1.15
C ILE A 102 -0.68 13.74 2.42
N LYS A 103 -1.61 14.51 2.98
CA LYS A 103 -2.29 14.19 4.25
C LYS A 103 -3.35 13.09 4.11
N ASP A 104 -4.19 13.18 3.08
CA ASP A 104 -5.24 12.20 2.82
C ASP A 104 -5.18 11.73 1.36
N PRO A 105 -4.73 10.47 1.12
CA PRO A 105 -4.54 9.95 -0.22
C PRO A 105 -5.87 9.66 -0.93
N ARG A 106 -7.02 9.79 -0.26
CA ARG A 106 -8.35 9.66 -0.89
C ARG A 106 -8.76 10.92 -1.64
N THR A 107 -8.21 12.07 -1.26
CA THR A 107 -8.61 13.38 -1.79
C THR A 107 -7.48 14.10 -2.50
N ASP A 108 -6.23 13.71 -2.24
CA ASP A 108 -5.07 14.30 -2.90
C ASP A 108 -4.82 13.62 -4.27
N ASN A 109 -4.90 14.40 -5.35
CA ASN A 109 -4.72 13.89 -6.71
C ASN A 109 -3.26 13.56 -7.05
N ARG A 110 -2.29 13.88 -6.18
CA ARG A 110 -0.85 13.59 -6.34
C ARG A 110 -0.47 12.16 -5.97
N VAL A 111 -1.43 11.36 -5.49
CA VAL A 111 -1.25 9.92 -5.28
C VAL A 111 -2.28 9.13 -6.07
N ASP A 112 -1.83 8.02 -6.65
CA ASP A 112 -2.69 7.05 -7.34
C ASP A 112 -2.36 5.63 -6.85
N PHE A 113 -3.18 4.65 -7.24
CA PHE A 113 -3.13 3.31 -6.68
C PHE A 113 -3.11 2.24 -7.76
N VAL A 114 -2.25 1.24 -7.57
CA VAL A 114 -2.14 0.09 -8.46
C VAL A 114 -2.40 -1.17 -7.64
N GLY A 115 -3.48 -1.89 -7.96
CA GLY A 115 -3.77 -3.17 -7.31
C GLY A 115 -2.77 -4.25 -7.71
N GLY A 116 -2.42 -5.12 -6.77
CA GLY A 116 -1.43 -6.19 -6.92
C GLY A 116 -1.60 -7.07 -8.15
N ILE A 117 -2.83 -7.25 -8.63
CA ILE A 117 -3.12 -8.03 -9.85
C ILE A 117 -2.41 -7.50 -11.12
N ARG A 118 -2.07 -6.20 -11.15
CA ARG A 118 -1.32 -5.61 -12.29
C ARG A 118 0.19 -5.86 -12.18
N GLY A 119 0.68 -6.18 -10.98
CA GLY A 119 2.09 -6.46 -10.71
C GLY A 119 3.02 -5.25 -10.84
N LEU A 120 4.32 -5.52 -10.67
CA LEU A 120 5.38 -4.50 -10.64
C LEU A 120 5.64 -3.84 -11.99
N GLY A 121 5.37 -4.53 -13.11
CA GLY A 121 5.57 -3.97 -14.45
C GLY A 121 4.67 -2.76 -14.73
N GLU A 122 3.47 -2.70 -14.15
CA GLU A 122 2.61 -1.50 -14.23
C GLU A 122 3.21 -0.33 -13.46
N LEU A 123 3.90 -0.58 -12.33
CA LEU A 123 4.57 0.47 -11.56
C LEU A 123 5.70 1.12 -12.37
N GLU A 124 6.54 0.31 -13.00
CA GLU A 124 7.60 0.80 -13.89
C GLU A 124 7.02 1.62 -15.04
N LYS A 125 5.98 1.08 -15.70
CA LYS A 125 5.31 1.75 -16.81
C LYS A 125 4.76 3.11 -16.41
N ARG A 126 4.16 3.24 -15.22
CA ARG A 126 3.59 4.51 -14.73
C ARG A 126 4.67 5.57 -14.51
N VAL A 127 5.78 5.20 -13.88
CA VAL A 127 6.90 6.14 -13.65
C VAL A 127 7.56 6.51 -14.98
N ASN A 128 7.80 5.54 -15.85
CA ASN A 128 8.36 5.79 -17.19
C ASN A 128 7.43 6.65 -18.08
N ALA A 129 6.13 6.69 -17.78
CA ALA A 129 5.15 7.55 -18.46
C ALA A 129 5.06 8.98 -17.89
N GLY A 130 5.83 9.30 -16.83
CA GLY A 130 5.95 10.65 -16.29
C GLY A 130 5.53 10.81 -14.83
N GLU A 131 5.08 9.75 -14.16
CA GLU A 131 4.85 9.80 -12.71
C GLU A 131 6.20 9.79 -11.97
N ALA A 132 6.27 10.46 -10.81
CA ALA A 132 7.56 10.65 -10.15
C ALA A 132 8.13 9.39 -9.49
N ALA A 133 7.30 8.64 -8.77
CA ALA A 133 7.75 7.42 -8.07
C ALA A 133 6.62 6.40 -7.92
N ALA A 134 6.99 5.13 -7.82
CA ALA A 134 6.08 4.06 -7.48
C ALA A 134 6.60 3.27 -6.28
N PHE A 135 5.68 2.78 -5.45
CA PHE A 135 5.98 1.99 -4.25
C PHE A 135 5.21 0.68 -4.28
N SER A 136 5.92 -0.44 -4.16
CA SER A 136 5.36 -1.76 -3.92
C SER A 136 5.35 -2.08 -2.42
N LEU A 137 4.25 -2.64 -1.93
CA LEU A 137 4.04 -2.89 -0.51
C LEU A 137 3.87 -4.39 -0.25
N TYR A 138 4.24 -4.82 0.96
CA TYR A 138 3.87 -6.15 1.43
C TYR A 138 2.35 -6.19 1.69
N PRO A 139 1.64 -7.25 1.25
CA PRO A 139 0.21 -7.38 1.46
C PRO A 139 -0.13 -7.50 2.95
N VAL A 140 -1.23 -6.86 3.36
CA VAL A 140 -1.78 -7.04 4.72
C VAL A 140 -2.23 -8.49 4.89
N SER A 141 -1.83 -9.11 5.99
CA SER A 141 -2.27 -10.47 6.34
C SER A 141 -3.72 -10.49 6.85
N ILE A 142 -4.37 -11.65 6.74
CA ILE A 142 -5.70 -11.86 7.35
C ILE A 142 -5.64 -11.65 8.86
N GLN A 143 -4.55 -12.05 9.52
CA GLN A 143 -4.40 -11.87 10.96
C GLN A 143 -4.39 -10.39 11.35
N GLN A 144 -3.63 -9.55 10.65
CA GLN A 144 -3.63 -8.10 10.87
C GLN A 144 -5.02 -7.47 10.67
N LEU A 145 -5.78 -7.96 9.69
CA LEU A 145 -7.17 -7.51 9.49
C LEU A 145 -8.04 -7.84 10.71
N PHE A 146 -7.91 -9.04 11.29
CA PHE A 146 -8.63 -9.42 12.50
C PHE A 146 -8.17 -8.62 13.71
N ASP A 147 -6.87 -8.44 13.91
CA ASP A 147 -6.32 -7.69 15.05
C ASP A 147 -6.84 -6.23 15.08
N ILE A 148 -7.02 -5.61 13.92
CA ILE A 148 -7.58 -4.26 13.79
C ILE A 148 -9.09 -4.23 14.07
N ALA A 149 -9.82 -5.25 13.60
CA ALA A 149 -11.24 -5.36 13.88
C ALA A 149 -11.50 -5.57 15.39
N ASP A 150 -10.71 -6.44 16.02
CA ASP A 150 -10.80 -6.76 17.44
C ASP A 150 -10.37 -5.57 18.33
N SER A 151 -9.51 -4.68 17.83
CA SER A 151 -9.14 -3.45 18.54
C SER A 151 -10.20 -2.33 18.42
N GLY A 152 -11.29 -2.55 17.67
CA GLY A 152 -12.32 -1.53 17.41
C GLY A 152 -11.86 -0.41 16.49
N GLN A 153 -10.72 -0.59 15.82
CA GLN A 153 -10.15 0.36 14.88
C GLN A 153 -10.68 0.12 13.45
N VAL A 154 -10.39 1.08 12.57
CA VAL A 154 -10.77 1.00 11.16
C VAL A 154 -9.53 0.89 10.30
N MET A 155 -9.54 -0.03 9.34
CA MET A 155 -8.47 -0.18 8.35
C MET A 155 -8.19 1.16 7.65
N PRO A 156 -6.91 1.55 7.46
CA PRO A 156 -6.61 2.73 6.66
C PRO A 156 -7.21 2.59 5.25
N PRO A 157 -7.56 3.70 4.60
CA PRO A 157 -8.20 3.64 3.30
C PRO A 157 -7.27 2.98 2.29
N LYS A 158 -7.87 2.18 1.39
CA LYS A 158 -7.12 1.56 0.28
C LYS A 158 -5.94 0.69 0.77
N SER A 159 -6.16 -0.09 1.83
CA SER A 159 -5.10 -0.94 2.41
C SER A 159 -5.11 -2.39 1.93
N THR A 160 -6.21 -2.86 1.35
CA THR A 160 -6.42 -4.28 1.03
C THR A 160 -7.13 -4.46 -0.29
N TRP A 161 -6.67 -5.40 -1.11
CA TRP A 161 -7.38 -5.88 -2.30
C TRP A 161 -7.76 -7.35 -2.12
N PHE A 162 -9.05 -7.64 -1.92
CA PHE A 162 -9.53 -9.01 -1.76
C PHE A 162 -9.76 -9.70 -3.09
N GLU A 163 -9.31 -10.95 -3.20
CA GLU A 163 -9.67 -11.89 -4.27
C GLU A 163 -10.18 -13.23 -3.70
N PRO A 164 -11.20 -13.86 -4.30
CA PRO A 164 -11.97 -13.36 -5.43
C PRO A 164 -12.84 -12.16 -5.05
N LYS A 165 -12.97 -11.18 -5.95
CA LYS A 165 -14.05 -10.19 -5.80
C LYS A 165 -15.40 -10.86 -5.96
N LEU A 166 -16.39 -10.35 -5.22
CA LEU A 166 -17.78 -10.73 -5.44
C LEU A 166 -18.10 -10.41 -6.90
N ARG A 167 -18.43 -11.43 -7.69
CA ARG A 167 -18.85 -11.22 -9.07
C ARG A 167 -20.21 -10.54 -9.06
N ASP A 168 -20.38 -9.50 -9.87
CA ASP A 168 -21.66 -8.84 -10.01
C ASP A 168 -22.69 -9.82 -10.56
N GLY A 169 -23.77 -10.04 -9.81
CA GLY A 169 -24.83 -10.98 -10.16
C GLY A 169 -25.58 -11.48 -8.93
N LEU A 170 -26.82 -11.03 -8.75
CA LEU A 170 -27.72 -11.56 -7.73
C LEU A 170 -28.25 -12.92 -8.20
N LEU A 171 -27.82 -14.02 -7.57
CA LEU A 171 -28.45 -15.32 -7.73
C LEU A 171 -29.20 -15.68 -6.45
N THR A 172 -30.53 -15.54 -6.47
CA THR A 172 -31.40 -16.01 -5.40
C THR A 172 -31.89 -17.42 -5.73
N HIS A 173 -31.45 -18.42 -4.97
CA HIS A 173 -32.04 -19.75 -5.00
C HIS A 173 -32.97 -19.88 -3.78
N LEU A 174 -34.26 -19.69 -4.00
CA LEU A 174 -35.28 -19.97 -2.99
C LEU A 174 -35.45 -21.49 -2.89
N ILE A 175 -35.26 -22.04 -1.70
CA ILE A 175 -35.63 -23.43 -1.37
C ILE A 175 -37.10 -23.43 -0.93
#